data_AF-A0A7T8ADF4-F1
#
_entry.id   AF-A0A7T8ADF4-F1
#
_cell.length_a   1.000
_cell.length_b   1.000
_cell.length_c   1.000
_cell.angle_alpha   90.00
_cell.angle_beta   90.00
_cell.angle_gamma   90.00
#
_symmetry.space_group_name_H-M   'P 1'
#
loop_
_entity.id
_entity.type
_entity.pdbx_description
1 polymer ?
#
loop_
_entity_poly.entity_id
_entity_poly.type
_entity_poly.pdbx_seq_one_letter_code
_entity_poly.pdbx_strand_id
1 'polypeptide(L)'
;MPQCHHPERVCLNQHELIRKYRCPDCGAVMMCACDEVYGRRFLAHQLNEGCELDTQERVPVTHGFQEGICSECRGLPAVPAPAAASPGRISKIKRYYWRELFFAKETARYDWDSRHPDATDEERHAAHSAVEKAVLEEIKELHASTPKYGFAEKSQAEVIEQYSVEIEPLQAAYAKDGGKGAQIVAGDEIISAEEFASRHYSRQGWQVLLLESVPLHALFGVMMWIVIQEPIDPKNRIVSFGDRTAYEDRRTKEPIWTHLPSDFGSKGYGDRRVEAISKHFDELLLDDDPLWLFDYWLEPSEGLRQYLWAHRPEDVARARRLLEILPFDTIKMILRYLVDAYWDRYLGWPDLLLYRENEFKLVEVKSSSDKLSEDQKRWIADNHEILKLPFAIAKVHRRV
;
A
#
# COMPACT_ATOMS: atom_id res chain seq x y z
N MET A 1 7.21 38.09 9.46
CA MET A 1 6.60 36.84 9.97
C MET A 1 7.38 36.41 11.21
N PRO A 2 6.74 35.79 12.21
CA PRO A 2 7.47 35.23 13.35
C PRO A 2 8.51 34.23 12.85
N GLN A 3 9.68 34.19 13.49
CA GLN A 3 10.77 33.25 13.18
C GLN A 3 10.90 32.22 14.29
N CYS A 4 11.22 30.99 13.91
CA CYS A 4 11.50 29.91 14.86
C CYS A 4 13.01 29.62 14.88
N HIS A 5 13.64 29.75 16.05
CA HIS A 5 15.09 29.63 16.21
C HIS A 5 15.58 28.25 16.71
N HIS A 6 14.66 27.34 17.06
CA HIS A 6 15.06 26.00 17.53
C HIS A 6 15.66 25.18 16.37
N PRO A 7 16.62 24.27 16.62
CA PRO A 7 17.28 23.52 15.55
C PRO A 7 16.43 22.35 15.01
N GLU A 8 15.56 21.79 15.85
CA GLU A 8 14.81 20.58 15.53
C GLU A 8 13.52 20.90 14.76
N ARG A 9 13.29 20.15 13.69
CA ARG A 9 12.11 20.28 12.82
C ARG A 9 11.73 18.90 12.32
N VAL A 10 10.47 18.53 12.53
CA VAL A 10 9.91 17.25 12.11
C VAL A 10 8.98 17.49 10.93
N CYS A 11 9.18 16.77 9.83
CA CYS A 11 8.28 16.82 8.68
C CYS A 11 6.95 16.19 9.08
N LEU A 12 5.84 16.91 8.91
CA LEU A 12 4.50 16.41 9.29
C LEU A 12 4.05 15.26 8.39
N ASN A 13 4.35 15.36 7.10
CA ASN A 13 4.04 14.35 6.10
C ASN A 13 5.01 14.46 4.92
N GLN A 14 5.86 13.45 4.75
CA GLN A 14 6.85 13.42 3.68
C GLN A 14 6.25 13.30 2.26
N HIS A 15 4.97 12.93 2.16
CA HIS A 15 4.22 12.75 0.92
C HIS A 15 3.47 14.03 0.46
N GLU A 16 3.63 15.15 1.16
CA GLU A 16 3.19 16.45 0.63
C GLU A 16 4.18 17.00 -0.40
N LEU A 17 3.64 17.66 -1.43
CA LEU A 17 4.45 18.36 -2.44
C LEU A 17 5.16 19.57 -1.81
N ILE A 18 4.41 20.44 -1.14
CA ILE A 18 4.98 21.48 -0.28
C ILE A 18 4.99 20.98 1.15
N ARG A 19 6.13 20.50 1.63
CA ARG A 19 6.24 19.85 2.95
C ARG A 19 6.12 20.86 4.09
N LYS A 20 5.38 20.50 5.13
CA LYS A 20 5.28 21.29 6.37
C LYS A 20 6.11 20.62 7.44
N TYR A 21 6.71 21.47 8.26
CA TYR A 21 7.58 21.06 9.35
C TYR A 21 7.07 21.68 10.63
N ARG A 22 7.02 20.89 11.70
CA ARG A 22 6.71 21.34 13.05
C ARG A 22 7.97 21.42 13.89
N CYS A 23 8.11 22.52 14.61
CA CYS A 23 9.07 22.64 15.71
C CYS A 23 8.50 21.95 16.95
N PRO A 24 9.17 20.93 17.53
CA PRO A 24 8.69 20.28 18.73
C PRO A 24 8.70 21.21 19.95
N ASP A 25 9.64 22.16 20.03
CA ASP A 25 9.81 23.03 21.20
C ASP A 25 8.75 24.13 21.33
N CYS A 26 8.32 24.72 20.20
CA CYS A 26 7.40 25.86 20.22
C CYS A 26 6.14 25.65 19.38
N GLY A 27 5.96 24.46 18.80
CA GLY A 27 4.77 24.12 18.00
C GLY A 27 4.66 24.89 16.67
N ALA A 28 5.64 25.71 16.30
CA ALA A 28 5.61 26.47 15.06
C ALA A 28 5.56 25.54 13.84
N VAL A 29 4.69 25.87 12.88
CA VAL A 29 4.48 25.11 11.64
C VAL A 29 4.90 25.99 10.47
N MET A 30 5.82 25.48 9.67
CA MET A 30 6.51 26.25 8.63
C MET A 30 6.84 25.39 7.41
N MET A 31 7.17 26.06 6.31
CA MET A 31 7.62 25.46 5.05
C MET A 31 9.03 25.97 4.74
N CYS A 32 9.81 25.22 3.97
CA CYS A 32 11.14 25.67 3.57
C CYS A 32 11.06 26.70 2.44
N ALA A 33 11.81 27.79 2.54
CA ALA A 33 11.87 28.86 1.54
C ALA A 33 12.28 28.38 0.14
N CYS A 34 13.02 27.26 0.03
CA CYS A 34 13.34 26.65 -1.25
C CYS A 34 12.11 26.24 -2.09
N ASP A 35 10.97 26.03 -1.43
CA ASP A 35 9.71 25.67 -2.09
C ASP A 35 8.81 26.89 -2.36
N GLU A 36 9.19 28.11 -1.94
CA GLU A 36 8.30 29.28 -1.93
C GLU A 36 7.83 29.67 -3.33
N VAL A 37 8.78 29.81 -4.27
CA VAL A 37 8.47 30.22 -5.65
C VAL A 37 7.50 29.23 -6.29
N TYR A 38 7.79 27.94 -6.16
CA TYR A 38 6.96 26.89 -6.72
C TYR A 38 5.59 26.81 -6.02
N GLY A 39 5.59 26.82 -4.68
CA GLY A 39 4.40 26.74 -3.86
C GLY A 39 3.42 27.87 -4.14
N ARG A 40 3.90 29.12 -4.24
CA ARG A 40 3.04 30.27 -4.57
C ARG A 40 2.49 30.22 -6.00
N ARG A 41 3.28 29.73 -6.96
CA ARG A 41 2.90 29.71 -8.38
C ARG A 41 1.93 28.58 -8.72
N PHE A 42 2.18 27.38 -8.21
CA PHE A 42 1.49 26.16 -8.66
C PHE A 42 0.63 25.50 -7.57
N LEU A 43 0.93 25.74 -6.28
CA LEU A 43 0.32 24.99 -5.17
C LEU A 43 -0.17 25.92 -4.04
N ALA A 44 -0.72 27.09 -4.40
CA ALA A 44 -1.16 28.09 -3.43
C ALA A 44 -2.18 27.52 -2.41
N HIS A 45 -3.02 26.57 -2.84
CA HIS A 45 -3.98 25.87 -1.99
C HIS A 45 -3.34 25.01 -0.89
N GLN A 46 -2.06 24.65 -1.00
CA GLN A 46 -1.34 23.88 0.01
C GLN A 46 -0.62 24.75 1.04
N LEU A 47 -0.64 26.09 0.94
CA LEU A 47 0.26 26.94 1.73
C LEU A 47 -0.24 27.25 3.15
N ASN A 48 -1.55 27.15 3.38
CA ASN A 48 -2.16 27.58 4.63
C ASN A 48 -2.27 26.46 5.67
N GLU A 49 -2.21 25.21 5.23
CA GLU A 49 -2.37 24.03 6.09
C GLU A 49 -1.57 22.85 5.55
N GLY A 50 -1.07 22.03 6.48
CA GLY A 50 -0.52 20.70 6.20
C GLY A 50 -1.41 19.61 6.79
N CYS A 51 -1.04 18.36 6.53
CA CYS A 51 -1.65 17.16 7.09
C CYS A 51 -0.58 16.37 7.84
N GLU A 52 -0.89 15.90 9.05
CA GLU A 52 -0.07 14.87 9.70
C GLU A 52 -0.27 13.51 9.03
N LEU A 53 0.81 12.78 8.78
CA LEU A 53 0.73 11.50 8.08
C LEU A 53 -0.03 10.44 8.89
N ASP A 54 0.25 10.32 10.19
CA ASP A 54 -0.33 9.24 11.00
C ASP A 54 -1.74 9.57 11.46
N THR A 55 -2.00 10.80 11.87
CA THR A 55 -3.30 11.18 12.46
C THR A 55 -4.28 11.73 11.41
N GLN A 56 -3.79 12.02 10.20
CA GLN A 56 -4.51 12.72 9.13
C GLN A 56 -5.10 14.08 9.57
N GLU A 57 -4.57 14.66 10.65
CA GLU A 57 -5.04 15.94 11.17
C GLU A 57 -4.54 17.10 10.33
N ARG A 58 -5.45 18.04 10.04
CA ARG A 58 -5.11 19.29 9.36
C ARG A 58 -4.49 20.26 10.35
N VAL A 59 -3.31 20.75 10.02
CA VAL A 59 -2.53 21.63 10.89
C VAL A 59 -2.30 22.97 10.18
N PRO A 60 -2.74 24.10 10.76
CA PRO A 60 -2.52 25.41 10.15
C PRO A 60 -1.04 25.78 10.15
N VAL A 61 -0.59 26.39 9.06
CA VAL A 61 0.75 26.96 8.97
C VAL A 61 0.78 28.26 9.77
N THR A 62 1.72 28.39 10.71
CA THR A 62 1.80 29.55 11.61
C THR A 62 2.93 30.52 11.26
N HIS A 63 3.98 30.05 10.59
CA HIS A 63 5.20 30.84 10.32
C HIS A 63 5.50 31.01 8.82
N GLY A 64 4.74 30.36 7.93
CA GLY A 64 4.92 30.48 6.49
C GLY A 64 6.24 29.87 6.01
N PHE A 65 6.85 30.48 4.97
CA PHE A 65 8.14 30.09 4.43
C PHE A 65 9.29 30.63 5.29
N GLN A 66 10.27 29.78 5.58
CA GLN A 66 11.43 30.08 6.41
C GLN A 66 12.68 29.46 5.80
N GLU A 67 13.84 30.08 6.02
CA GLU A 67 15.12 29.58 5.52
C GLU A 67 15.57 28.31 6.25
N GLY A 68 16.27 27.41 5.56
CA GLY A 68 16.97 26.29 6.20
C GLY A 68 16.08 25.29 6.96
N ILE A 69 14.83 25.06 6.52
CA ILE A 69 13.90 24.17 7.22
C ILE A 69 14.04 22.71 6.80
N CYS A 70 14.05 22.44 5.49
CA CYS A 70 14.17 21.07 5.00
C CYS A 70 15.58 20.52 5.24
N SER A 71 15.74 19.19 5.22
CA SER A 71 17.05 18.55 5.43
C SER A 71 18.11 19.06 4.44
N GLU A 72 17.74 19.21 3.17
CA GLU A 72 18.65 19.63 2.10
C GLU A 72 19.18 21.04 2.33
N CYS A 73 18.31 22.01 2.65
CA CYS A 73 18.74 23.38 2.96
C CYS A 73 19.55 23.48 4.26
N ARG A 74 19.54 22.44 5.10
CA ARG A 74 20.40 22.30 6.28
C ARG A 74 21.71 21.56 5.99
N GLY A 75 21.96 21.14 4.75
CA GLY A 75 23.11 20.31 4.39
C GLY A 75 23.03 18.87 4.90
N LEU A 76 21.85 18.42 5.33
CA LEU A 76 21.60 17.04 5.75
C LEU A 76 21.14 16.20 4.55
N PRO A 77 21.36 14.87 4.56
CA PRO A 77 20.87 13.98 3.51
C PRO A 77 19.35 14.10 3.32
N ALA A 78 18.90 14.04 2.07
CA ALA A 78 17.49 14.00 1.76
C ALA A 78 16.89 12.68 2.26
N VAL A 79 15.77 12.76 2.97
CA VAL A 79 15.05 11.57 3.45
C VAL A 79 14.19 11.02 2.30
N PRO A 80 14.44 9.78 1.83
CA PRO A 80 13.64 9.21 0.76
C PRO A 80 12.22 8.92 1.26
N ALA A 81 11.24 9.24 0.42
CA ALA A 81 9.83 8.97 0.67
C ALA A 81 9.20 8.41 -0.61
N PRO A 82 9.60 7.19 -1.02
CA PRO A 82 9.16 6.64 -2.29
C PRO A 82 7.65 6.51 -2.30
N ALA A 83 7.01 7.00 -3.37
CA ALA A 83 5.59 6.77 -3.54
C ALA A 83 5.31 5.30 -3.87
N ALA A 84 4.09 4.87 -3.55
CA ALA A 84 3.60 3.53 -3.89
C ALA A 84 3.73 3.26 -5.40
N ALA A 85 4.00 1.99 -5.74
CA ALA A 85 4.00 1.56 -7.12
C ALA A 85 2.56 1.58 -7.67
N SER A 86 2.38 2.21 -8.83
CA SER A 86 1.07 2.27 -9.51
C SER A 86 1.25 2.28 -11.03
N PRO A 87 0.18 2.04 -11.82
CA PRO A 87 0.26 2.19 -13.27
C PRO A 87 0.85 3.56 -13.64
N GLY A 88 1.95 3.55 -14.40
CA GLY A 88 2.70 4.77 -14.75
C GLY A 88 3.80 5.19 -13.77
N ARG A 89 3.85 4.63 -12.55
CA ARG A 89 4.87 4.87 -11.51
C ARG A 89 5.49 3.56 -11.00
N ILE A 90 6.08 2.79 -11.92
CA ILE A 90 6.67 1.47 -11.62
C ILE A 90 8.17 1.57 -11.32
N SER A 91 8.91 2.43 -12.02
CA SER A 91 10.37 2.49 -11.87
C SER A 91 10.79 3.15 -10.54
N LYS A 92 11.96 2.74 -10.01
CA LYS A 92 12.54 3.33 -8.80
C LYS A 92 12.69 4.84 -8.92
N ILE A 93 13.16 5.34 -10.06
CA ILE A 93 13.25 6.79 -10.32
C ILE A 93 11.88 7.45 -10.16
N LYS A 94 10.83 6.93 -10.81
CA LYS A 94 9.49 7.51 -10.71
C LYS A 94 8.90 7.46 -9.31
N ARG A 95 9.26 6.45 -8.52
CA ARG A 95 8.83 6.30 -7.13
C ARG A 95 9.58 7.20 -6.17
N TYR A 96 10.91 7.26 -6.24
CA TYR A 96 11.74 8.01 -5.28
C TYR A 96 11.79 9.51 -5.60
N TYR A 97 11.80 9.87 -6.89
CA TYR A 97 11.83 11.26 -7.36
C TYR A 97 10.45 11.78 -7.73
N TRP A 98 9.37 11.20 -7.19
CA TRP A 98 8.00 11.55 -7.58
C TRP A 98 7.69 13.04 -7.42
N ARG A 99 8.27 13.68 -6.39
CA ARG A 99 8.11 15.11 -6.09
C ARG A 99 8.92 15.97 -7.05
N GLU A 100 10.18 15.63 -7.28
CA GLU A 100 11.06 16.32 -8.22
C GLU A 100 10.52 16.24 -9.65
N LEU A 101 10.05 15.06 -10.05
CA LEU A 101 9.38 14.84 -11.34
C LEU A 101 8.12 15.70 -11.46
N PHE A 102 7.33 15.85 -10.39
CA PHE A 102 6.17 16.74 -10.41
C PHE A 102 6.61 18.19 -10.64
N PHE A 103 7.57 18.69 -9.86
CA PHE A 103 8.03 20.08 -9.94
C PHE A 103 8.62 20.42 -11.31
N ALA A 104 9.50 19.57 -11.82
CA ALA A 104 10.13 19.78 -13.11
C ALA A 104 9.11 19.70 -14.26
N LYS A 105 8.20 18.73 -14.25
CA LYS A 105 7.18 18.59 -15.30
C LYS A 105 6.23 19.77 -15.35
N GLU A 106 5.67 20.19 -14.22
CA GLU A 106 4.70 21.29 -14.20
C GLU A 106 5.35 22.63 -14.56
N THR A 107 6.59 22.86 -14.11
CA THR A 107 7.35 24.06 -14.51
C THR A 107 7.58 24.08 -16.02
N ALA A 108 8.08 22.98 -16.58
CA ALA A 108 8.37 22.88 -18.01
C ALA A 108 7.11 22.96 -18.88
N ARG A 109 5.99 22.37 -18.44
CA ARG A 109 4.69 22.49 -19.10
C ARG A 109 4.20 23.93 -19.12
N TYR A 110 4.19 24.59 -17.96
CA TYR A 110 3.79 25.99 -17.86
C TYR A 110 4.64 26.89 -18.77
N ASP A 111 5.96 26.70 -18.75
CA ASP A 111 6.87 27.52 -19.56
C ASP A 111 6.68 27.24 -21.07
N TRP A 112 6.31 26.02 -21.44
CA TRP A 112 5.92 25.72 -22.83
C TRP A 112 4.58 26.39 -23.17
N ASP A 113 3.56 26.25 -22.34
CA ASP A 113 2.23 26.82 -22.55
C ASP A 113 2.30 28.35 -22.66
N SER A 114 3.12 29.00 -21.83
CA SER A 114 3.32 30.46 -21.85
C SER A 114 3.98 30.95 -23.14
N ARG A 115 4.80 30.10 -23.77
CA ARG A 115 5.44 30.40 -25.06
C ARG A 115 4.55 30.06 -26.26
N HIS A 116 3.51 29.28 -26.05
CA HIS A 116 2.59 28.82 -27.09
C HIS A 116 1.12 29.00 -26.65
N PRO A 117 0.69 30.25 -26.38
CA PRO A 117 -0.66 30.52 -25.88
C PRO A 117 -1.75 30.04 -26.85
N ASP A 118 -1.47 30.10 -28.16
CA ASP A 118 -2.42 29.76 -29.22
C ASP A 118 -2.32 28.29 -29.71
N ALA A 119 -1.53 27.45 -29.03
CA ALA A 119 -1.40 26.03 -29.38
C ALA A 119 -2.73 25.28 -29.25
N THR A 120 -3.00 24.43 -30.23
CA THR A 120 -4.13 23.50 -30.21
C THR A 120 -3.98 22.45 -29.11
N ASP A 121 -5.09 21.79 -28.75
CA ASP A 121 -5.07 20.73 -27.74
C ASP A 121 -4.17 19.55 -28.14
N GLU A 122 -4.11 19.22 -29.44
CA GLU A 122 -3.24 18.16 -29.96
C GLU A 122 -1.75 18.52 -29.82
N GLU A 123 -1.37 19.75 -30.19
CA GLU A 123 -0.01 20.27 -30.03
C GLU A 123 0.40 20.30 -28.57
N ARG A 124 -0.50 20.77 -27.69
CA ARG A 124 -0.29 20.81 -26.24
C ARG A 124 -0.10 19.40 -25.68
N HIS A 125 -0.94 18.44 -26.06
CA HIS A 125 -0.81 17.05 -25.60
C HIS A 125 0.50 16.41 -26.05
N ALA A 126 0.90 16.61 -27.30
CA ALA A 126 2.15 16.12 -27.85
C ALA A 126 3.36 16.75 -27.13
N ALA A 127 3.34 18.06 -26.91
CA ALA A 127 4.41 18.77 -26.21
C ALA A 127 4.51 18.37 -24.74
N HIS A 128 3.39 18.26 -24.02
CA HIS A 128 3.37 17.83 -22.62
C HIS A 128 3.88 16.39 -22.45
N SER A 129 3.60 15.52 -23.43
CA SER A 129 4.14 14.16 -23.48
C SER A 129 5.65 14.15 -23.74
N ALA A 130 6.15 15.03 -24.60
CA ALA A 130 7.58 15.19 -24.85
C ALA A 130 8.33 15.74 -23.62
N VAL A 131 7.74 16.74 -22.94
CA VAL A 131 8.25 17.29 -21.67
C VAL A 131 8.37 16.21 -20.61
N GLU A 132 7.34 15.37 -20.43
CA GLU A 132 7.39 14.30 -19.44
C GLU A 132 8.52 13.29 -19.70
N LYS A 133 8.78 12.96 -20.97
CA LYS A 133 9.91 12.09 -21.34
C LYS A 133 11.25 12.77 -21.06
N ALA A 134 11.42 14.03 -21.46
CA ALA A 134 12.67 14.76 -21.30
C ALA A 134 13.05 14.91 -19.82
N VAL A 135 12.11 15.35 -18.98
CA VAL A 135 12.31 15.50 -17.53
C VAL A 135 12.67 14.17 -16.86
N LEU A 136 12.05 13.07 -17.31
CA LEU A 136 12.37 11.74 -16.77
C LEU A 136 13.81 11.32 -17.10
N GLU A 137 14.27 11.57 -18.33
CA GLU A 137 15.66 11.26 -18.71
C GLU A 137 16.66 12.16 -17.98
N GLU A 138 16.38 13.45 -17.85
CA GLU A 138 17.24 14.37 -17.08
C GLU A 138 17.41 13.91 -15.62
N ILE A 139 16.32 13.51 -14.96
CA ILE A 139 16.40 13.00 -13.58
C ILE A 139 17.15 11.66 -13.51
N LYS A 140 17.07 10.80 -14.54
CA LYS A 140 17.87 9.56 -14.60
C LYS A 140 19.36 9.87 -14.72
N GLU A 141 19.73 10.81 -15.59
CA GLU A 141 21.12 11.26 -15.78
C GLU A 141 21.68 11.91 -14.50
N LEU A 142 20.86 12.75 -13.85
CA LEU A 142 21.21 13.34 -12.55
C LEU A 142 21.40 12.26 -11.48
N HIS A 143 20.51 11.27 -11.40
CA HIS A 143 20.66 10.17 -10.45
C HIS A 143 21.92 9.34 -10.73
N ALA A 144 22.26 9.10 -11.99
CA ALA A 144 23.45 8.33 -12.37
C ALA A 144 24.76 9.06 -12.01
N SER A 145 24.78 10.39 -12.04
CA SER A 145 25.96 11.21 -11.77
C SER A 145 26.07 11.68 -10.31
N THR A 146 24.96 12.14 -9.73
CA THR A 146 24.86 12.68 -8.36
C THR A 146 23.53 12.25 -7.72
N PRO A 147 23.45 11.00 -7.19
CA PRO A 147 22.20 10.48 -6.67
C PRO A 147 21.75 11.24 -5.41
N LYS A 148 20.60 11.92 -5.52
CA LYS A 148 19.89 12.52 -4.38
C LYS A 148 19.42 11.49 -3.36
N TYR A 149 18.95 10.33 -3.82
CA TYR A 149 18.43 9.26 -2.98
C TYR A 149 19.18 7.95 -3.25
N GLY A 150 19.53 7.24 -2.18
CA GLY A 150 19.92 5.83 -2.29
C GLY A 150 18.69 4.94 -2.41
N PHE A 151 18.73 3.95 -3.30
CA PHE A 151 17.71 2.91 -3.38
C PHE A 151 18.01 1.76 -2.40
N ALA A 152 18.26 2.10 -1.13
CA ALA A 152 18.59 1.15 -0.09
C ALA A 152 17.34 0.33 0.28
N GLU A 153 17.04 -0.69 -0.52
CA GLU A 153 16.04 -1.72 -0.27
C GLU A 153 16.79 -3.03 -0.05
N LYS A 154 16.43 -3.79 0.99
CA LYS A 154 17.04 -5.10 1.24
C LYS A 154 16.81 -5.99 0.03
N SER A 155 17.84 -6.68 -0.42
CA SER A 155 17.72 -7.69 -1.46
C SER A 155 16.85 -8.86 -0.96
N GLN A 156 16.27 -9.61 -1.88
CA GLN A 156 15.54 -10.83 -1.53
C GLN A 156 16.44 -11.83 -0.78
N ALA A 157 17.71 -11.95 -1.16
CA ALA A 157 18.65 -12.84 -0.49
C ALA A 157 18.87 -12.44 0.97
N GLU A 158 19.09 -11.15 1.23
CA GLU A 158 19.23 -10.63 2.59
C GLU A 158 17.97 -10.88 3.43
N VAL A 159 16.76 -10.68 2.87
CA VAL A 159 15.50 -10.92 3.60
C VAL A 159 15.31 -12.41 3.92
N ILE A 160 15.57 -13.29 2.94
CA ILE A 160 15.47 -14.75 3.13
C ILE A 160 16.45 -15.22 4.20
N GLU A 161 17.69 -14.76 4.14
CA GLU A 161 18.74 -15.12 5.10
C GLU A 161 18.43 -14.57 6.50
N GLN A 162 18.12 -13.27 6.60
CA GLN A 162 17.87 -12.60 7.87
C GLN A 162 16.70 -13.24 8.65
N TYR A 163 15.64 -13.64 7.94
CA TYR A 163 14.44 -14.21 8.56
C TYR A 163 14.35 -15.73 8.43
N SER A 164 15.44 -16.39 7.99
CA SER A 164 15.53 -17.86 7.86
C SER A 164 14.35 -18.47 7.11
N VAL A 165 13.94 -17.84 6.01
CA VAL A 165 12.76 -18.27 5.23
C VAL A 165 13.05 -19.61 4.54
N GLU A 166 12.18 -20.59 4.75
CA GLU A 166 12.24 -21.87 4.06
C GLU A 166 12.00 -21.70 2.55
N ILE A 167 12.86 -22.31 1.72
CA ILE A 167 12.68 -22.37 0.28
C ILE A 167 12.41 -23.82 -0.13
N GLU A 168 11.25 -24.04 -0.74
CA GLU A 168 10.83 -25.33 -1.27
C GLU A 168 11.07 -25.36 -2.79
N PRO A 169 12.08 -26.11 -3.28
CA PRO A 169 12.39 -26.14 -4.71
C PRO A 169 11.41 -27.05 -5.46
N LEU A 170 10.72 -26.48 -6.44
CA LEU A 170 9.85 -27.23 -7.35
C LEU A 170 10.47 -27.29 -8.75
N GLN A 171 10.53 -28.47 -9.35
CA GLN A 171 11.09 -28.65 -10.70
C GLN A 171 9.99 -28.70 -11.74
N ALA A 172 10.07 -27.84 -12.77
CA ALA A 172 9.03 -27.76 -13.79
C ALA A 172 9.60 -27.45 -15.19
N ALA A 173 8.90 -27.93 -16.22
CA ALA A 173 9.18 -27.56 -17.59
C ALA A 173 8.48 -26.23 -17.91
N TYR A 174 9.20 -25.26 -18.48
CA TYR A 174 8.64 -23.96 -18.84
C TYR A 174 8.21 -23.96 -20.30
N ALA A 175 7.07 -23.34 -20.59
CA ALA A 175 6.65 -23.09 -21.97
C ALA A 175 7.56 -22.01 -22.60
N LYS A 176 7.89 -22.18 -23.89
CA LYS A 176 8.71 -21.20 -24.63
C LYS A 176 7.91 -19.98 -25.06
N ASP A 177 6.64 -20.18 -25.41
CA ASP A 177 5.69 -19.15 -25.81
C ASP A 177 4.40 -19.35 -25.01
N GLY A 178 4.01 -18.34 -24.22
CA GLY A 178 2.82 -18.40 -23.39
C GLY A 178 2.32 -17.00 -23.04
N GLY A 179 1.18 -16.95 -22.36
CA GLY A 179 0.56 -15.70 -21.91
C GLY A 179 1.44 -14.89 -20.94
N LYS A 180 0.85 -13.86 -20.33
CA LYS A 180 1.54 -13.01 -19.35
C LYS A 180 2.05 -13.85 -18.16
N GLY A 181 3.30 -13.64 -17.74
CA GLY A 181 3.92 -14.32 -16.59
C GLY A 181 4.65 -15.61 -16.94
N ALA A 182 5.15 -16.30 -15.91
CA ALA A 182 5.81 -17.60 -16.08
C ALA A 182 4.77 -18.69 -16.36
N GLN A 183 4.94 -19.40 -17.47
CA GLN A 183 4.02 -20.42 -17.94
C GLN A 183 4.69 -21.79 -17.86
N ILE A 184 4.04 -22.73 -17.18
CA ILE A 184 4.56 -24.05 -16.84
C ILE A 184 3.81 -25.11 -17.66
N VAL A 185 4.56 -26.02 -18.28
CA VAL A 185 4.01 -27.18 -18.99
C VAL A 185 3.73 -28.28 -17.97
N ALA A 186 2.47 -28.66 -17.83
CA ALA A 186 2.01 -29.69 -16.91
C ALA A 186 1.20 -30.74 -17.66
N GLY A 187 1.88 -31.75 -18.22
CA GLY A 187 1.27 -32.68 -19.17
C GLY A 187 0.99 -31.97 -20.49
N ASP A 188 -0.27 -31.99 -20.93
CA ASP A 188 -0.71 -31.36 -22.18
C ASP A 188 -1.21 -29.90 -21.98
N GLU A 189 -1.19 -29.39 -20.74
CA GLU A 189 -1.66 -28.04 -20.39
C GLU A 189 -0.50 -27.07 -20.15
N ILE A 190 -0.76 -25.79 -20.44
CA ILE A 190 0.08 -24.66 -20.04
C ILE A 190 -0.65 -23.92 -18.92
N ILE A 191 -0.05 -23.90 -17.73
CA ILE A 191 -0.64 -23.35 -16.51
C ILE A 191 0.28 -22.32 -15.86
N SER A 192 -0.25 -21.52 -14.94
CA SER A 192 0.57 -20.57 -14.17
C SER A 192 1.49 -21.29 -13.16
N ALA A 193 2.46 -20.56 -12.60
CA ALA A 193 3.34 -21.11 -11.58
C ALA A 193 2.57 -21.45 -10.29
N GLU A 194 1.59 -20.64 -9.93
CA GLU A 194 0.71 -20.78 -8.77
C GLU A 194 -0.18 -22.02 -8.92
N GLU A 195 -0.79 -22.23 -10.09
CA GLU A 195 -1.57 -23.43 -10.39
C GLU A 195 -0.69 -24.69 -10.38
N PHE A 196 0.53 -24.61 -10.92
CA PHE A 196 1.49 -25.71 -10.85
C PHE A 196 1.86 -26.07 -9.41
N ALA A 197 2.19 -25.07 -8.58
CA ALA A 197 2.49 -25.26 -7.16
C ALA A 197 1.28 -25.83 -6.42
N SER A 198 0.08 -25.35 -6.71
CA SER A 198 -1.16 -25.85 -6.13
C SER A 198 -1.36 -27.33 -6.43
N ARG A 199 -1.23 -27.75 -7.70
CA ARG A 199 -1.28 -29.17 -8.10
C ARG A 199 -0.19 -30.01 -7.45
N HIS A 200 1.01 -29.44 -7.27
CA HIS A 200 2.12 -30.11 -6.60
C HIS A 200 1.77 -30.43 -5.14
N TYR A 201 1.33 -29.44 -4.37
CA TYR A 201 0.94 -29.63 -2.97
C TYR A 201 -0.30 -30.52 -2.81
N SER A 202 -1.28 -30.41 -3.71
CA SER A 202 -2.44 -31.31 -3.71
C SER A 202 -2.05 -32.79 -3.86
N ARG A 203 -1.05 -33.10 -4.69
CA ARG A 203 -0.52 -34.47 -4.81
C ARG A 203 0.20 -34.96 -3.55
N GLN A 204 0.67 -34.05 -2.70
CA GLN A 204 1.23 -34.37 -1.39
C GLN A 204 0.17 -34.46 -0.28
N GLY A 205 -1.12 -34.32 -0.63
CA GLY A 205 -2.24 -34.43 0.31
C GLY A 205 -2.65 -33.12 0.97
N TRP A 206 -2.13 -31.97 0.52
CA TRP A 206 -2.63 -30.66 0.96
C TRP A 206 -3.94 -30.30 0.26
N GLN A 207 -4.82 -29.61 0.96
CA GLN A 207 -5.83 -28.76 0.32
C GLN A 207 -5.24 -27.37 0.11
N VAL A 208 -5.60 -26.72 -0.99
CA VAL A 208 -5.01 -25.45 -1.41
C VAL A 208 -6.11 -24.40 -1.60
N LEU A 209 -5.95 -23.26 -0.95
CA LEU A 209 -6.76 -22.07 -1.15
C LEU A 209 -5.89 -20.96 -1.77
N LEU A 210 -6.33 -20.38 -2.88
CA LEU A 210 -5.73 -19.16 -3.42
C LEU A 210 -6.04 -18.00 -2.46
N LEU A 211 -4.99 -17.50 -1.81
CA LEU A 211 -5.08 -16.47 -0.79
C LEU A 211 -4.91 -15.10 -1.43
N GLU A 212 -3.68 -14.69 -1.77
CA GLU A 212 -3.35 -13.28 -2.05
C GLU A 212 -3.87 -12.35 -0.93
N SER A 213 -4.06 -11.06 -1.17
CA SER A 213 -4.52 -10.14 -0.12
C SER A 213 -6.04 -10.01 0.00
N VAL A 214 -6.79 -10.25 -1.08
CA VAL A 214 -8.20 -9.86 -1.18
C VAL A 214 -9.13 -10.62 -0.21
N PRO A 215 -9.03 -11.96 -0.02
CA PRO A 215 -9.83 -12.68 0.97
C PRO A 215 -9.61 -12.17 2.40
N LEU A 216 -8.39 -11.71 2.72
CA LEU A 216 -8.09 -11.13 4.02
C LEU A 216 -8.71 -9.74 4.17
N HIS A 217 -8.87 -8.98 3.09
CA HIS A 217 -9.57 -7.69 3.10
C HIS A 217 -11.08 -7.86 3.23
N ALA A 218 -11.64 -8.89 2.59
CA ALA A 218 -13.04 -9.25 2.77
C ALA A 218 -13.29 -9.71 4.22
N LEU A 219 -12.42 -10.58 4.76
CA LEU A 219 -12.46 -11.01 6.16
C LEU A 219 -12.35 -9.81 7.12
N PHE A 220 -11.37 -8.92 6.90
CA PHE A 220 -11.20 -7.70 7.68
C PHE A 220 -12.43 -6.79 7.58
N GLY A 221 -12.94 -6.57 6.38
CA GLY A 221 -14.12 -5.76 6.14
C GLY A 221 -15.34 -6.29 6.89
N VAL A 222 -15.57 -7.61 6.91
CA VAL A 222 -16.68 -8.22 7.66
C VAL A 222 -16.45 -8.22 9.15
N MET A 223 -15.25 -8.55 9.62
CA MET A 223 -15.02 -8.79 11.04
C MET A 223 -14.68 -7.52 11.83
N MET A 224 -14.31 -6.43 11.16
CA MET A 224 -13.88 -5.18 11.82
C MET A 224 -14.81 -3.99 11.56
N TRP A 225 -15.89 -4.14 10.77
CA TRP A 225 -16.73 -3.00 10.39
C TRP A 225 -17.30 -2.26 11.58
N ILE A 226 -17.74 -2.97 12.64
CA ILE A 226 -18.35 -2.34 13.83
C ILE A 226 -17.40 -1.33 14.45
N VAL A 227 -16.14 -1.73 14.69
CA VAL A 227 -15.17 -0.85 15.35
C VAL A 227 -14.65 0.26 14.42
N ILE A 228 -14.56 0.00 13.11
CA ILE A 228 -14.11 0.98 12.11
C ILE A 228 -15.17 2.04 11.85
N GLN A 229 -16.43 1.62 11.74
CA GLN A 229 -17.55 2.46 11.36
C GLN A 229 -18.33 2.98 12.56
N GLU A 230 -17.78 2.80 13.77
CA GLU A 230 -18.40 3.18 15.04
C GLU A 230 -18.76 4.68 15.05
N PRO A 231 -20.05 5.06 15.17
CA PRO A 231 -20.45 6.46 15.09
C PRO A 231 -19.92 7.36 16.21
N ILE A 232 -19.52 6.78 17.34
CA ILE A 232 -18.98 7.53 18.49
C ILE A 232 -17.49 7.87 18.32
N ASP A 233 -16.80 7.32 17.31
CA ASP A 233 -15.44 7.73 17.01
C ASP A 233 -15.44 9.20 16.54
N PRO A 234 -14.76 10.13 17.25
CA PRO A 234 -14.78 11.56 16.92
C PRO A 234 -14.14 11.89 15.56
N LYS A 235 -13.32 10.99 14.99
CA LYS A 235 -12.76 11.17 13.64
C LYS A 235 -13.64 10.56 12.55
N ASN A 236 -14.69 9.85 12.92
CA ASN A 236 -15.62 9.25 11.98
C ASN A 236 -16.42 10.33 11.25
N ARG A 237 -16.60 10.11 9.95
CA ARG A 237 -17.33 11.00 9.04
C ARG A 237 -18.05 10.17 8.00
N ILE A 238 -19.13 10.73 7.48
CA ILE A 238 -19.80 10.17 6.32
C ILE A 238 -18.96 10.51 5.08
N VAL A 239 -18.57 9.48 4.34
CA VAL A 239 -17.87 9.60 3.06
C VAL A 239 -18.71 9.00 1.95
N SER A 240 -18.48 9.44 0.71
CA SER A 240 -19.04 8.79 -0.47
C SER A 240 -17.95 8.35 -1.44
N PHE A 241 -18.21 7.24 -2.12
CA PHE A 241 -17.41 6.75 -3.23
C PHE A 241 -18.31 6.01 -4.22
N GLY A 242 -17.84 5.80 -5.45
CA GLY A 242 -18.63 5.11 -6.46
C GLY A 242 -18.73 3.61 -6.18
N ASP A 243 -19.92 3.05 -6.39
CA ASP A 243 -20.18 1.61 -6.40
C ASP A 243 -19.17 0.86 -7.29
N ARG A 244 -18.43 -0.09 -6.70
CA ARG A 244 -17.39 -0.86 -7.39
C ARG A 244 -17.99 -1.97 -8.24
N THR A 245 -19.10 -2.57 -7.82
CA THR A 245 -19.86 -3.52 -8.63
C THR A 245 -20.35 -2.83 -9.90
N ALA A 246 -20.97 -1.65 -9.77
CA ALA A 246 -21.42 -0.88 -10.93
C ALA A 246 -20.26 -0.43 -11.83
N TYR A 247 -19.10 -0.09 -11.24
CA TYR A 247 -17.88 0.20 -12.01
C TYR A 247 -17.44 -0.99 -12.87
N GLU A 248 -17.39 -2.17 -12.28
CA GLU A 248 -16.97 -3.41 -12.95
C GLU A 248 -17.97 -3.85 -14.03
N ASP A 249 -19.27 -3.75 -13.73
CA ASP A 249 -20.37 -4.04 -14.66
C ASP A 249 -20.57 -2.95 -15.74
N ARG A 250 -19.81 -1.85 -15.69
CA ARG A 250 -19.98 -0.67 -16.55
C ARG A 250 -21.40 -0.08 -16.52
N ARG A 251 -22.07 -0.17 -15.36
CA ARG A 251 -23.38 0.43 -15.09
C ARG A 251 -23.24 1.85 -14.53
N THR A 252 -24.36 2.56 -14.43
CA THR A 252 -24.41 3.85 -13.74
C THR A 252 -23.97 3.67 -12.30
N LYS A 253 -22.99 4.46 -11.88
CA LYS A 253 -22.38 4.39 -10.54
C LYS A 253 -23.23 5.20 -9.59
N GLU A 254 -23.90 4.52 -8.67
CA GLU A 254 -24.52 5.19 -7.54
C GLU A 254 -23.47 5.42 -6.45
N PRO A 255 -23.53 6.55 -5.73
CA PRO A 255 -22.64 6.79 -4.60
C PRO A 255 -23.01 5.89 -3.43
N ILE A 256 -22.07 5.10 -2.95
CA ILE A 256 -22.16 4.41 -1.68
C ILE A 256 -21.78 5.40 -0.59
N TRP A 257 -22.64 5.55 0.41
CA TRP A 257 -22.39 6.37 1.60
C TRP A 257 -22.06 5.47 2.77
N THR A 258 -20.97 5.77 3.47
CA THR A 258 -20.57 4.98 4.63
C THR A 258 -19.80 5.82 5.65
N HIS A 259 -19.68 5.29 6.86
CA HIS A 259 -18.86 5.86 7.92
C HIS A 259 -17.41 5.41 7.74
N LEU A 260 -16.49 6.38 7.72
CA LEU A 260 -15.06 6.09 7.65
C LEU A 260 -14.27 7.17 8.39
N PRO A 261 -13.45 6.80 9.39
CA PRO A 261 -12.63 7.77 10.10
C PRO A 261 -11.59 8.42 9.19
N SER A 262 -11.30 9.70 9.42
CA SER A 262 -10.35 10.45 8.60
C SER A 262 -8.94 9.86 8.63
N ASP A 263 -8.59 9.17 9.71
CA ASP A 263 -7.32 8.46 9.91
C ASP A 263 -7.40 6.97 9.57
N PHE A 264 -8.52 6.46 9.04
CA PHE A 264 -8.68 5.04 8.73
C PHE A 264 -7.46 4.46 8.00
N GLY A 265 -6.95 3.35 8.53
CA GLY A 265 -5.87 2.54 7.97
C GLY A 265 -4.46 3.09 8.13
N SER A 266 -4.30 4.29 8.68
CA SER A 266 -3.01 4.77 9.18
C SER A 266 -2.60 4.05 10.47
N LYS A 267 -1.33 4.14 10.86
CA LYS A 267 -0.87 3.71 12.18
C LYS A 267 -1.57 4.48 13.32
N GLY A 268 -1.82 5.78 13.11
CA GLY A 268 -2.46 6.63 14.11
C GLY A 268 -3.87 6.18 14.49
N TYR A 269 -4.61 5.57 13.56
CA TYR A 269 -5.91 4.95 13.85
C TYR A 269 -5.76 3.80 14.86
N GLY A 270 -4.84 2.86 14.61
CA GLY A 270 -4.58 1.72 15.49
C GLY A 270 -4.19 2.16 16.91
N ASP A 271 -3.26 3.11 17.00
CA ASP A 271 -2.78 3.65 18.28
C ASP A 271 -3.92 4.34 19.06
N ARG A 272 -4.69 5.21 18.40
CA ARG A 272 -5.77 6.00 19.03
C ARG A 272 -6.94 5.13 19.46
N ARG A 273 -7.27 4.09 18.69
CA ARG A 273 -8.45 3.23 18.89
C ARG A 273 -8.11 1.95 19.65
N VAL A 274 -6.91 1.84 20.24
CA VAL A 274 -6.41 0.63 20.92
C VAL A 274 -7.41 0.03 21.91
N GLU A 275 -8.08 0.85 22.73
CA GLU A 275 -9.08 0.39 23.70
C GLU A 275 -10.34 -0.15 23.03
N ALA A 276 -10.89 0.58 22.06
CA ALA A 276 -12.08 0.17 21.32
C ALA A 276 -11.82 -1.09 20.47
N ILE A 277 -10.63 -1.18 19.87
CA ILE A 277 -10.16 -2.36 19.15
C ILE A 277 -10.07 -3.55 20.11
N SER A 278 -9.38 -3.41 21.25
CA SER A 278 -9.24 -4.51 22.21
C SER A 278 -10.60 -4.97 22.74
N LYS A 279 -11.49 -4.03 23.06
CA LYS A 279 -12.89 -4.31 23.41
C LYS A 279 -13.63 -5.11 22.33
N HIS A 280 -13.47 -4.74 21.05
CA HIS A 280 -14.07 -5.49 19.94
C HIS A 280 -13.59 -6.94 19.88
N PHE A 281 -12.29 -7.18 20.10
CA PHE A 281 -11.72 -8.53 20.16
C PHE A 281 -12.18 -9.33 21.38
N ASP A 282 -12.30 -8.67 22.54
CA ASP A 282 -12.58 -9.32 23.82
C ASP A 282 -14.08 -9.53 24.07
N GLU A 283 -14.95 -8.67 23.54
CA GLU A 283 -16.40 -8.71 23.82
C GLU A 283 -17.25 -9.12 22.61
N LEU A 284 -16.85 -8.77 21.38
CA LEU A 284 -17.68 -9.02 20.19
C LEU A 284 -17.20 -10.21 19.36
N LEU A 285 -15.90 -10.49 19.37
CA LEU A 285 -15.32 -11.67 18.75
C LEU A 285 -15.18 -12.82 19.78
N LEU A 286 -16.25 -13.10 20.53
CA LEU A 286 -16.31 -14.22 21.48
C LEU A 286 -16.58 -15.58 20.76
N ASP A 287 -16.15 -16.66 21.41
CA ASP A 287 -15.88 -17.99 20.82
C ASP A 287 -17.11 -18.91 20.59
N ASP A 288 -18.31 -18.37 20.36
CA ASP A 288 -19.51 -19.24 20.34
C ASP A 288 -19.87 -19.76 18.92
N ASP A 289 -19.64 -18.98 17.87
CA ASP A 289 -19.71 -19.41 16.45
C ASP A 289 -19.19 -18.28 15.51
N PRO A 290 -17.89 -18.26 15.15
CA PRO A 290 -17.34 -17.20 14.31
C PRO A 290 -17.88 -17.22 12.87
N LEU A 291 -18.37 -18.37 12.39
CA LEU A 291 -18.95 -18.49 11.06
C LEU A 291 -20.34 -17.86 11.01
N TRP A 292 -21.17 -18.12 12.01
CA TRP A 292 -22.45 -17.45 12.16
C TRP A 292 -22.27 -15.94 12.26
N LEU A 293 -21.30 -15.47 13.05
CA LEU A 293 -21.01 -14.05 13.21
C LEU A 293 -20.62 -13.39 11.88
N PHE A 294 -19.74 -14.05 11.12
CA PHE A 294 -19.34 -13.59 9.79
C PHE A 294 -20.52 -13.48 8.83
N ASP A 295 -21.37 -14.52 8.77
CA ASP A 295 -22.55 -14.53 7.91
C ASP A 295 -23.57 -13.45 8.34
N TYR A 296 -23.75 -13.25 9.65
CA TYR A 296 -24.64 -12.23 10.21
C TYR A 296 -24.16 -10.80 9.91
N TRP A 297 -22.84 -10.57 9.93
CA TRP A 297 -22.26 -9.26 9.63
C TRP A 297 -22.06 -8.99 8.15
N LEU A 298 -22.36 -9.94 7.26
CA LEU A 298 -22.06 -9.79 5.85
C LEU A 298 -22.79 -8.61 5.21
N GLU A 299 -24.11 -8.49 5.38
CA GLU A 299 -24.88 -7.37 4.83
C GLU A 299 -24.42 -6.01 5.40
N PRO A 300 -24.40 -5.76 6.73
CA PRO A 300 -24.08 -4.43 7.26
C PRO A 300 -22.65 -3.96 6.97
N SER A 301 -21.71 -4.88 6.72
CA SER A 301 -20.32 -4.53 6.37
C SER A 301 -20.08 -4.26 4.88
N GLU A 302 -21.11 -4.30 4.04
CA GLU A 302 -20.98 -4.13 2.58
C GLU A 302 -20.31 -2.82 2.19
N GLY A 303 -20.67 -1.70 2.84
CA GLY A 303 -20.07 -0.40 2.57
C GLY A 303 -18.55 -0.41 2.76
N LEU A 304 -18.05 -1.03 3.83
CA LEU A 304 -16.61 -1.15 4.07
C LEU A 304 -15.95 -2.07 3.05
N ARG A 305 -16.54 -3.22 2.72
CA ARG A 305 -15.99 -4.13 1.69
C ARG A 305 -15.90 -3.49 0.32
N GLN A 306 -16.92 -2.72 -0.07
CA GLN A 306 -16.94 -1.94 -1.31
C GLN A 306 -15.83 -0.88 -1.32
N TYR A 307 -15.61 -0.20 -0.19
CA TYR A 307 -14.51 0.75 -0.05
C TYR A 307 -13.13 0.08 -0.25
N LEU A 308 -12.96 -1.12 0.32
CA LEU A 308 -11.73 -1.91 0.27
C LEU A 308 -11.54 -2.72 -1.03
N TRP A 309 -12.46 -2.61 -2.00
CA TRP A 309 -12.47 -3.42 -3.22
C TRP A 309 -12.51 -4.94 -2.97
N ALA A 310 -13.04 -5.37 -1.83
CA ALA A 310 -13.11 -6.76 -1.39
C ALA A 310 -14.57 -7.21 -1.19
N HIS A 311 -15.41 -6.90 -2.18
CA HIS A 311 -16.87 -7.02 -2.12
C HIS A 311 -17.42 -8.17 -2.97
N ARG A 312 -16.60 -8.78 -3.84
CA ARG A 312 -17.09 -9.78 -4.79
C ARG A 312 -17.50 -11.06 -4.07
N PRO A 313 -18.52 -11.79 -4.55
CA PRO A 313 -18.97 -13.03 -3.92
C PRO A 313 -17.85 -14.07 -3.72
N GLU A 314 -16.93 -14.18 -4.68
CA GLU A 314 -15.77 -15.07 -4.61
C GLU A 314 -14.75 -14.65 -3.54
N ASP A 315 -14.60 -13.34 -3.29
CA ASP A 315 -13.72 -12.81 -2.25
C ASP A 315 -14.30 -13.10 -0.86
N VAL A 316 -15.61 -12.90 -0.71
CA VAL A 316 -16.37 -13.22 0.51
C VAL A 316 -16.34 -14.72 0.79
N ALA A 317 -16.56 -15.57 -0.23
CA ALA A 317 -16.52 -17.01 -0.06
C ALA A 317 -15.14 -17.50 0.38
N ARG A 318 -14.07 -16.95 -0.20
CA ARG A 318 -12.70 -17.25 0.24
C ARG A 318 -12.43 -16.75 1.66
N ALA A 319 -12.91 -15.58 2.04
CA ALA A 319 -12.81 -15.05 3.40
C ALA A 319 -13.51 -15.96 4.42
N ARG A 320 -14.73 -16.41 4.11
CA ARG A 320 -15.45 -17.39 4.95
C ARG A 320 -14.66 -18.69 5.09
N ARG A 321 -14.05 -19.17 4.00
CA ARG A 321 -13.21 -20.37 4.03
C ARG A 321 -11.98 -20.21 4.93
N LEU A 322 -11.44 -19.01 5.12
CA LEU A 322 -10.36 -18.78 6.09
C LEU A 322 -10.79 -19.08 7.53
N LEU A 323 -12.01 -18.73 7.91
CA LEU A 323 -12.56 -19.02 9.24
C LEU A 323 -12.78 -20.52 9.47
N GLU A 324 -13.00 -21.29 8.40
CA GLU A 324 -13.14 -22.75 8.47
C GLU A 324 -11.78 -23.47 8.57
N ILE A 325 -10.70 -22.83 8.12
CA ILE A 325 -9.36 -23.42 8.03
C ILE A 325 -8.48 -23.02 9.21
N LEU A 326 -8.45 -21.73 9.53
CA LEU A 326 -7.51 -21.17 10.49
C LEU A 326 -8.11 -21.21 11.90
N PRO A 327 -7.30 -21.52 12.93
CA PRO A 327 -7.70 -21.31 14.31
C PRO A 327 -8.20 -19.88 14.53
N PHE A 328 -9.25 -19.70 15.33
CA PHE A 328 -9.85 -18.37 15.48
C PHE A 328 -8.90 -17.35 16.12
N ASP A 329 -7.99 -17.78 17.01
CA ASP A 329 -6.92 -16.92 17.53
C ASP A 329 -5.97 -16.42 16.43
N THR A 330 -5.68 -17.26 15.44
CA THR A 330 -4.91 -16.87 14.25
C THR A 330 -5.64 -15.80 13.46
N ILE A 331 -6.96 -15.94 13.29
CA ILE A 331 -7.81 -14.94 12.64
C ILE A 331 -7.76 -13.62 13.43
N LYS A 332 -7.90 -13.67 14.77
CA LYS A 332 -7.84 -12.47 15.61
C LYS A 332 -6.50 -11.75 15.48
N MET A 333 -5.40 -12.50 15.50
CA MET A 333 -4.06 -11.96 15.31
C MET A 333 -3.87 -11.29 13.94
N ILE A 334 -4.37 -11.91 12.86
CA ILE A 334 -4.34 -11.33 11.50
C ILE A 334 -5.15 -10.03 11.46
N LEU A 335 -6.36 -10.03 12.02
CA LEU A 335 -7.22 -8.85 12.07
C LEU A 335 -6.57 -7.73 12.89
N ARG A 336 -5.92 -8.06 14.00
CA ARG A 336 -5.19 -7.09 14.84
C ARG A 336 -4.02 -6.49 14.10
N TYR A 337 -3.21 -7.33 13.45
CA TYR A 337 -2.11 -6.88 12.61
C TYR A 337 -2.59 -5.92 11.51
N LEU A 338 -3.68 -6.23 10.82
CA LEU A 338 -4.25 -5.37 9.79
C LEU A 338 -4.80 -4.06 10.35
N VAL A 339 -5.56 -4.06 11.45
CA VAL A 339 -6.21 -2.84 11.95
C VAL A 339 -5.21 -1.82 12.50
N ASP A 340 -4.09 -2.29 13.04
CA ASP A 340 -3.06 -1.43 13.63
C ASP A 340 -2.37 -0.50 12.61
N ALA A 341 -2.29 -0.90 11.33
CA ALA A 341 -1.72 -0.09 10.25
C ALA A 341 -2.13 -0.62 8.85
N TYR A 342 -3.43 -0.57 8.55
CA TYR A 342 -4.00 -1.26 7.38
C TYR A 342 -3.32 -0.92 6.06
N TRP A 343 -3.09 0.37 5.75
CA TRP A 343 -2.49 0.76 4.47
C TRP A 343 -1.02 0.36 4.32
N ASP A 344 -0.33 0.10 5.44
CA ASP A 344 1.02 -0.46 5.41
C ASP A 344 1.01 -1.98 5.32
N ARG A 345 -0.09 -2.64 5.67
CA ARG A 345 -0.15 -4.10 5.88
C ARG A 345 -1.12 -4.85 4.96
N TYR A 346 -1.85 -4.14 4.11
CA TYR A 346 -2.83 -4.74 3.21
C TYR A 346 -2.20 -5.45 1.99
N LEU A 347 -0.95 -5.17 1.63
CA LEU A 347 -0.26 -5.85 0.51
C LEU A 347 0.85 -6.79 0.97
N GLY A 348 1.28 -7.66 0.07
CA GLY A 348 2.43 -8.56 0.29
C GLY A 348 2.07 -9.93 0.86
N TRP A 349 0.78 -10.22 1.03
CA TRP A 349 0.29 -11.51 1.50
C TRP A 349 0.63 -12.66 0.53
N PRO A 350 0.97 -13.86 1.03
CA PRO A 350 1.35 -15.00 0.19
C PRO A 350 0.26 -15.47 -0.76
N ASP A 351 0.66 -16.05 -1.89
CA ASP A 351 -0.26 -16.52 -2.94
C ASP A 351 -1.20 -17.63 -2.45
N LEU A 352 -0.70 -18.57 -1.64
CA LEU A 352 -1.41 -19.79 -1.26
C LEU A 352 -1.55 -19.94 0.26
N LEU A 353 -2.69 -20.48 0.68
CA LEU A 353 -2.87 -21.12 1.98
C LEU A 353 -3.03 -22.63 1.77
N LEU A 354 -2.06 -23.39 2.26
CA LEU A 354 -2.12 -24.85 2.33
C LEU A 354 -2.72 -25.27 3.66
N TYR A 355 -3.57 -26.28 3.65
CA TYR A 355 -4.14 -26.83 4.88
C TYR A 355 -4.48 -28.31 4.76
N ARG A 356 -4.43 -29.01 5.88
CA ARG A 356 -4.87 -30.40 6.04
C ARG A 356 -5.11 -30.65 7.53
N GLU A 357 -6.20 -31.35 7.86
CA GLU A 357 -6.54 -31.65 9.26
C GLU A 357 -6.34 -30.43 10.18
N ASN A 358 -5.35 -30.45 11.07
CA ASN A 358 -5.04 -29.39 12.04
C ASN A 358 -3.76 -28.59 11.70
N GLU A 359 -3.27 -28.67 10.46
CA GLU A 359 -2.07 -27.99 10.00
C GLU A 359 -2.40 -27.02 8.86
N PHE A 360 -1.74 -25.86 8.88
CA PHE A 360 -1.77 -24.92 7.76
C PHE A 360 -0.38 -24.30 7.50
N LYS A 361 -0.16 -23.84 6.28
CA LYS A 361 1.07 -23.15 5.86
C LYS A 361 0.78 -22.16 4.75
N LEU A 362 1.35 -20.97 4.86
CA LEU A 362 1.31 -19.95 3.82
C LEU A 362 2.47 -20.15 2.85
N VAL A 363 2.21 -20.04 1.56
CA VAL A 363 3.24 -20.22 0.53
C VAL A 363 3.19 -19.10 -0.50
N GLU A 364 4.33 -18.43 -0.66
CA GLU A 364 4.59 -17.50 -1.76
C GLU A 364 5.23 -18.27 -2.92
N VAL A 365 4.67 -18.18 -4.12
CA VAL A 365 5.14 -18.91 -5.31
C VAL A 365 5.99 -17.99 -6.17
N LYS A 366 7.26 -18.37 -6.37
CA LYS A 366 8.18 -17.62 -7.22
C LYS A 366 8.66 -18.46 -8.39
N SER A 367 8.44 -17.98 -9.60
CA SER A 367 9.10 -18.53 -10.78
C SER A 367 10.61 -18.27 -10.74
N SER A 368 11.41 -19.00 -11.54
CA SER A 368 12.88 -18.89 -11.56
C SER A 368 13.41 -17.44 -11.65
N SER A 369 12.81 -16.60 -12.48
CA SER A 369 13.21 -15.19 -12.66
C SER A 369 12.47 -14.20 -11.77
N ASP A 370 11.41 -14.62 -11.08
CA ASP A 370 10.61 -13.71 -10.26
C ASP A 370 11.28 -13.39 -8.92
N LYS A 371 11.06 -12.15 -8.47
CA LYS A 371 11.64 -11.58 -7.25
C LYS A 371 10.53 -11.14 -6.30
N LEU A 372 10.83 -11.18 -4.99
CA LEU A 372 9.94 -10.61 -3.98
C LEU A 372 9.76 -9.10 -4.20
N SER A 373 8.51 -8.64 -4.14
CA SER A 373 8.18 -7.22 -4.08
C SER A 373 8.58 -6.63 -2.71
N GLU A 374 8.61 -5.30 -2.60
CA GLU A 374 8.88 -4.65 -1.31
C GLU A 374 7.78 -4.93 -0.28
N ASP A 375 6.51 -5.03 -0.72
CA ASP A 375 5.41 -5.39 0.16
C ASP A 375 5.54 -6.83 0.68
N GLN A 376 5.97 -7.77 -0.17
CA GLN A 376 6.23 -9.15 0.25
C GLN A 376 7.41 -9.24 1.23
N LYS A 377 8.50 -8.48 0.99
CA LYS A 377 9.63 -8.43 1.93
C LYS A 377 9.23 -7.84 3.28
N ARG A 378 8.40 -6.79 3.29
CA ARG A 378 7.83 -6.22 4.51
C ARG A 378 6.94 -7.24 5.23
N TRP A 379 6.05 -7.90 4.50
CA TRP A 379 5.20 -8.94 5.08
C TRP A 379 6.02 -10.09 5.69
N ILE A 380 7.11 -10.53 5.06
CA ILE A 380 8.01 -11.55 5.64
C ILE A 380 8.63 -11.08 6.95
N ALA A 381 9.10 -9.83 7.00
CA ALA A 381 9.65 -9.24 8.23
C ALA A 381 8.58 -9.19 9.32
N ASP A 382 7.41 -8.65 9.01
CA ASP A 382 6.28 -8.54 9.93
C ASP A 382 5.74 -9.92 10.35
N ASN A 383 5.76 -10.92 9.47
CA ASN A 383 5.42 -12.29 9.82
C ASN A 383 6.45 -12.87 10.78
N HIS A 384 7.74 -12.66 10.53
CA HIS A 384 8.76 -13.09 11.47
C HIS A 384 8.69 -12.35 12.79
N GLU A 385 8.33 -11.07 12.85
CA GLU A 385 8.39 -10.26 14.07
C GLU A 385 7.08 -10.31 14.88
N ILE A 386 5.93 -10.37 14.19
CA ILE A 386 4.60 -10.15 14.75
C ILE A 386 3.70 -11.39 14.59
N LEU A 387 3.41 -11.82 13.36
CA LEU A 387 2.36 -12.82 13.09
C LEU A 387 2.78 -14.27 13.38
N LYS A 388 4.06 -14.61 13.18
CA LYS A 388 4.63 -15.95 13.40
C LYS A 388 3.87 -17.08 12.68
N LEU A 389 3.27 -16.81 11.53
CA LEU A 389 2.53 -17.82 10.76
C LEU A 389 3.52 -18.74 10.03
N PRO A 390 3.24 -20.06 9.91
CA PRO A 390 4.05 -20.97 9.12
C PRO A 390 4.11 -20.50 7.67
N PHE A 391 5.32 -20.28 7.16
CA PHE A 391 5.53 -19.66 5.85
C PHE A 391 6.74 -20.25 5.13
N ALA A 392 6.59 -20.44 3.81
CA ALA A 392 7.69 -20.83 2.92
C ALA A 392 7.56 -20.17 1.54
N ILE A 393 8.67 -20.16 0.80
CA ILE A 393 8.70 -19.76 -0.61
C ILE A 393 8.82 -21.01 -1.49
N ALA A 394 7.83 -21.27 -2.33
CA ALA A 394 7.92 -22.29 -3.38
C ALA A 394 8.65 -21.71 -4.60
N LYS A 395 9.91 -22.11 -4.82
CA LYS A 395 10.71 -21.64 -5.96
C LYS A 395 10.60 -22.64 -7.11
N VAL A 396 9.93 -22.24 -8.19
CA VAL A 396 9.82 -23.06 -9.41
C VAL A 396 11.07 -22.87 -10.27
N HIS A 397 11.83 -23.94 -10.42
CA HIS A 397 13.04 -24.02 -11.21
C HIS A 397 12.77 -24.65 -12.58
N ARG A 398 13.51 -24.20 -13.60
CA ARG A 398 13.53 -24.86 -14.90
C ARG A 398 14.17 -26.24 -14.73
N ARG A 399 13.44 -27.27 -15.14
CA ARG A 399 13.98 -28.61 -15.29
C ARG A 399 15.09 -28.55 -16.33
N VAL A 400 16.30 -28.96 -15.94
CA VAL A 400 17.46 -29.12 -16.83
C VAL A 400 17.24 -30.31 -17.75
#